data_AF-A0A3U0VSN0-F1
#
_entry.id   AF-A0A3U0VSN0-F1
#
_cell.length_a   1.000
_cell.length_b   1.000
_cell.length_c   1.000
_cell.angle_alpha   90.00
_cell.angle_beta   90.00
_cell.angle_gamma   90.00
#
_symmetry.space_group_name_H-M   'P 1'
#
loop_
_entity.id
_entity.type
_entity.pdbx_description
1 polymer ?
#
loop_
_entity_poly.entity_id
_entity_poly.type
_entity_poly.pdbx_seq_one_letter_code
_entity_poly.pdbx_strand_id
1 'polypeptide(L)'
;LEAEFSVEPEIPEGAFTTTATLREFIDAHNASLPALLSADDIKALLEEYNATLPSQMPLGASVDETYASYEQLPEEFQRIENGTKHTATAMKACIKEYNATLPAPVKTSGSRDALLEQLAIINPDLVAQEAQKSSPLKVSGTKADLIQAVKSVNPAVVFADELLDAWRENTEGKVLVTRQQLSTALNIQKALLEHPTAGKLLTHPSRAVEVSYFGIDEETGLEVRVRPDLELDMGGLRIGADLKTISMWNIKQEGLRAKLHREIIDRDYHLSAAMYCETAALDQFFWIFVNKDENYHWVAIIEASTELLELGMLEYRKTMREIANGFDTGEWSAPITEDYTDELNDFDVRRLEALRVQA
;
A
#
# COMPACT_ATOMS: atom_id res chain seq x y z
N LEU A 1 -9.59 22.58 -6.42
CA LEU A 1 -8.78 21.38 -6.11
C LEU A 1 -9.66 20.26 -5.56
N GLU A 2 -10.24 20.40 -4.36
CA GLU A 2 -11.03 19.31 -3.71
C GLU A 2 -12.29 18.86 -4.46
N ALA A 3 -12.84 19.72 -5.34
CA ALA A 3 -13.99 19.39 -6.18
C ALA A 3 -13.63 18.43 -7.33
N GLU A 4 -12.41 18.50 -7.85
CA GLU A 4 -11.97 17.77 -9.06
C GLU A 4 -11.02 16.63 -8.74
N PHE A 5 -10.20 16.80 -7.71
CA PHE A 5 -9.12 15.88 -7.34
C PHE A 5 -9.40 15.21 -6.01
N SER A 6 -9.13 13.91 -5.94
CA SER A 6 -9.11 13.13 -4.71
C SER A 6 -7.65 12.87 -4.35
N VAL A 7 -7.18 13.55 -3.30
CA VAL A 7 -5.79 13.47 -2.83
C VAL A 7 -5.60 12.23 -1.97
N GLU A 8 -4.52 11.50 -2.22
CA GLU A 8 -4.13 10.34 -1.42
C GLU A 8 -4.15 10.65 0.09
N PRO A 9 -4.82 9.81 0.91
CA PRO A 9 -4.99 10.08 2.33
C PRO A 9 -3.66 10.05 3.08
N GLU A 10 -3.57 10.82 4.16
CA GLU A 10 -2.48 10.67 5.13
C GLU A 10 -2.70 9.37 5.90
N ILE A 11 -1.65 8.55 6.02
CA ILE A 11 -1.71 7.34 6.85
C ILE A 11 -1.59 7.78 8.32
N PRO A 12 -2.62 7.55 9.15
CA PRO A 12 -2.59 7.98 10.54
C PRO A 12 -1.45 7.34 11.32
N GLU A 13 -0.94 8.06 12.32
CA GLU A 13 0.03 7.51 13.26
C GLU A 13 -0.59 6.31 14.00
N GLY A 14 0.13 5.18 14.00
CA GLY A 14 -0.36 3.92 14.57
C GLY A 14 -1.19 3.05 13.63
N ALA A 15 -1.41 3.46 12.37
CA ALA A 15 -2.01 2.58 11.37
C ALA A 15 -1.07 1.42 11.02
N PHE A 16 -1.63 0.23 10.83
CA PHE A 16 -0.86 -0.94 10.43
C PHE A 16 -0.53 -0.86 8.93
N THR A 17 0.76 -0.88 8.63
CA THR A 17 1.30 -0.76 7.26
C THR A 17 1.85 -2.09 6.74
N THR A 18 2.31 -2.97 7.64
CA THR A 18 3.00 -4.21 7.25
C THR A 18 2.55 -5.42 8.05
N THR A 19 2.77 -6.60 7.48
CA THR A 19 2.58 -7.89 8.18
C THR A 19 3.40 -7.98 9.46
N ALA A 20 4.59 -7.36 9.50
CA ALA A 20 5.44 -7.34 10.69
C ALA A 20 4.76 -6.58 11.84
N THR A 21 4.28 -5.35 11.56
CA THR A 21 3.56 -4.55 12.57
C THR A 21 2.32 -5.27 13.10
N LEU A 22 1.57 -5.98 12.24
CA LEU A 22 0.41 -6.79 12.67
C LEU A 22 0.82 -7.90 13.65
N ARG A 23 1.91 -8.62 13.35
CA ARG A 23 2.41 -9.69 14.24
C ARG A 23 2.88 -9.14 15.57
N GLU A 24 3.63 -8.04 15.57
CA GLU A 24 4.10 -7.39 16.79
C GLU A 24 2.93 -7.01 17.71
N PHE A 25 1.84 -6.46 17.15
CA PHE A 25 0.64 -6.17 17.92
C PHE A 25 0.00 -7.44 18.49
N ILE A 26 -0.14 -8.50 17.70
CA ILE A 26 -0.74 -9.76 18.14
C ILE A 26 0.13 -10.41 19.23
N ASP A 27 1.46 -10.42 19.08
CA ASP A 27 2.41 -10.93 20.06
C ASP A 27 2.32 -10.14 21.37
N ALA A 28 2.26 -8.81 21.30
CA ALA A 28 2.11 -7.96 22.47
C ALA A 28 0.75 -8.18 23.18
N HIS A 29 -0.33 -8.33 22.40
CA HIS A 29 -1.64 -8.67 22.94
C HIS A 29 -1.59 -10.05 23.62
N ASN A 30 -1.05 -11.07 22.97
CA ASN A 30 -0.92 -12.42 23.50
C ASN A 30 -0.07 -12.47 24.77
N ALA A 31 1.01 -11.70 24.83
CA ALA A 31 1.85 -11.57 26.01
C ALA A 31 1.13 -10.88 27.19
N SER A 32 0.11 -10.05 26.90
CA SER A 32 -0.72 -9.42 27.94
C SER A 32 -1.80 -10.35 28.52
N LEU A 33 -2.09 -11.48 27.86
CA LEU A 33 -3.13 -12.41 28.31
C LEU A 33 -2.67 -13.17 29.57
N PRO A 34 -3.59 -13.47 30.51
CA PRO A 34 -3.27 -14.34 31.64
C PRO A 34 -2.77 -15.71 31.17
N ALA A 35 -1.67 -16.19 31.73
CA ALA A 35 -1.13 -17.50 31.40
C ALA A 35 -2.17 -18.60 31.68
N LEU A 36 -2.40 -19.45 30.68
CA LEU A 36 -3.18 -20.67 30.84
C LEU A 36 -2.36 -21.68 31.66
N LEU A 37 -3.02 -22.45 32.51
CA LEU A 37 -2.42 -23.58 33.22
C LEU A 37 -1.89 -24.57 32.18
N SER A 38 -0.62 -24.96 32.30
CA SER A 38 -0.04 -25.99 31.45
C SER A 38 -0.54 -27.39 31.84
N ALA A 39 -0.33 -28.39 30.98
CA ALA A 39 -0.65 -29.78 31.32
C ALA A 39 0.15 -30.25 32.56
N ASP A 40 1.38 -29.78 32.71
CA ASP A 40 2.23 -30.11 33.85
C ASP A 40 1.74 -29.43 35.14
N ASP A 41 1.28 -28.18 35.07
CA ASP A 41 0.70 -27.48 36.22
C ASP A 41 -0.58 -28.19 36.71
N ILE A 42 -1.46 -28.56 35.78
CA ILE A 42 -2.70 -29.28 36.12
C ILE A 42 -2.37 -30.65 36.70
N LYS A 43 -1.40 -31.35 36.10
CA LYS A 43 -0.94 -32.65 36.61
C LYS A 43 -0.39 -32.53 38.03
N ALA A 44 0.42 -31.52 38.32
CA ALA A 44 0.96 -31.28 39.66
C ALA A 44 -0.17 -31.06 40.69
N LEU A 45 -1.21 -30.28 40.35
CA LEU A 45 -2.37 -30.08 41.22
C LEU A 45 -3.14 -31.39 41.49
N LEU A 46 -3.29 -32.25 40.47
CA LEU A 46 -3.94 -33.55 40.61
C LEU A 46 -3.10 -34.52 41.45
N GLU A 47 -1.78 -34.51 41.29
CA GLU A 47 -0.86 -35.31 42.10
C GLU A 47 -0.82 -34.85 43.56
N GLU A 48 -0.84 -33.53 43.80
CA GLU A 48 -0.95 -32.95 45.13
C GLU A 48 -2.26 -33.38 45.81
N TYR A 49 -3.39 -33.30 45.11
CA TYR A 49 -4.67 -33.81 45.62
C TYR A 49 -4.61 -35.31 45.94
N ASN A 50 -4.09 -36.12 45.00
CA ASN A 50 -3.95 -37.56 45.21
C ASN A 50 -3.07 -37.90 46.42
N ALA A 51 -2.04 -37.09 46.69
CA ALA A 51 -1.18 -37.26 47.87
C ALA A 51 -1.90 -36.94 49.19
N THR A 52 -3.00 -36.19 49.17
CA THR A 52 -3.86 -35.97 50.35
C THR A 52 -4.84 -37.11 50.64
N LEU A 53 -5.04 -38.03 49.69
CA LEU A 53 -5.97 -39.13 49.85
C LEU A 53 -5.41 -40.19 50.81
N PRO A 54 -6.27 -40.85 51.62
CA PRO A 54 -5.83 -41.96 52.47
C PRO A 54 -5.22 -43.09 51.65
N SER A 55 -4.03 -43.55 52.04
CA SER A 55 -3.36 -44.68 51.41
C SER A 55 -4.21 -45.94 51.51
N GLN A 56 -4.36 -46.65 50.39
CA GLN A 56 -4.98 -47.97 50.40
C GLN A 56 -4.17 -48.94 51.26
N MET A 57 -4.88 -49.76 52.02
CA MET A 57 -4.27 -50.79 52.85
C MET A 57 -3.68 -51.89 51.96
N PRO A 58 -2.42 -52.29 52.20
CA PRO A 58 -1.78 -53.28 51.36
C PRO A 58 -2.46 -54.65 51.55
N LEU A 59 -2.59 -55.39 50.46
CA LEU A 59 -3.19 -56.73 50.52
C LEU A 59 -2.24 -57.79 51.11
N GLY A 60 -0.95 -57.50 51.26
CA GLY A 60 0.07 -58.43 51.74
C GLY A 60 0.42 -59.55 50.74
N ALA A 61 1.71 -59.87 50.63
CA ALA A 61 2.19 -61.00 49.82
C ALA A 61 2.14 -62.32 50.62
N SER A 62 2.23 -62.24 51.96
CA SER A 62 2.13 -63.37 52.88
C SER A 62 0.91 -63.26 53.81
N VAL A 63 0.56 -64.36 54.49
CA VAL A 63 -0.55 -64.40 55.47
C VAL A 63 -0.30 -63.40 56.61
N ASP A 64 0.94 -63.32 57.09
CA ASP A 64 1.33 -62.44 58.20
C ASP A 64 1.28 -60.96 57.80
N GLU A 65 1.73 -60.61 56.59
CA GLU A 65 1.61 -59.24 56.06
C GLU A 65 0.16 -58.81 55.84
N THR A 66 -0.68 -59.76 55.39
CA THR A 66 -2.12 -59.53 55.23
C THR A 66 -2.78 -59.30 56.59
N TYR A 67 -2.39 -60.07 57.60
CA TYR A 67 -2.91 -59.94 58.97
C TYR A 67 -2.52 -58.59 59.61
N ALA A 68 -1.28 -58.14 59.43
CA ALA A 68 -0.83 -56.82 59.90
C ALA A 68 -1.62 -55.66 59.27
N SER A 69 -2.01 -55.80 58.00
CA SER A 69 -2.82 -54.81 57.29
C SER A 69 -4.30 -54.86 57.71
N TYR A 70 -4.79 -56.05 58.06
CA TYR A 70 -6.14 -56.30 58.56
C TYR A 70 -6.36 -55.75 59.98
N GLU A 71 -5.39 -55.89 60.90
CA GLU A 71 -5.47 -55.35 62.26
C GLU A 71 -5.51 -53.81 62.30
N GLN A 72 -5.01 -53.15 61.26
CA GLN A 72 -5.04 -51.69 61.15
C GLN A 72 -6.35 -51.16 60.53
N LEU A 73 -7.26 -52.04 60.09
CA LEU A 73 -8.57 -51.62 59.60
C LEU A 73 -9.42 -51.06 60.75
N PRO A 74 -10.37 -50.16 60.49
CA PRO A 74 -11.39 -49.81 61.48
C PRO A 74 -12.16 -51.06 61.95
N GLU A 75 -12.58 -51.09 63.22
CA GLU A 75 -13.25 -52.26 63.84
C GLU A 75 -14.45 -52.77 63.03
N GLU A 76 -15.19 -51.87 62.37
CA GLU A 76 -16.33 -52.19 61.51
C GLU A 76 -15.98 -53.01 60.25
N PHE A 77 -14.71 -53.04 59.84
CA PHE A 77 -14.19 -53.86 58.74
C PHE A 77 -13.40 -55.08 59.22
N GLN A 78 -13.16 -55.23 60.53
CA GLN A 78 -12.51 -56.40 61.13
C GLN A 78 -13.55 -57.51 61.45
N ARG A 79 -14.15 -58.09 60.42
CA ARG A 79 -15.34 -58.98 60.54
C ARG A 79 -15.06 -60.48 60.67
N ILE A 80 -13.81 -60.89 60.90
CA ILE A 80 -13.44 -62.30 61.10
C ILE A 80 -13.67 -62.66 62.58
N GLU A 81 -14.54 -63.64 62.84
CA GLU A 81 -14.91 -64.07 64.21
C GLU A 81 -13.71 -64.56 65.04
N ASN A 82 -13.59 -64.05 66.26
CA ASN A 82 -12.58 -64.45 67.24
C ASN A 82 -12.72 -65.94 67.58
N GLY A 83 -11.73 -66.75 67.17
CA GLY A 83 -11.69 -68.20 67.36
C GLY A 83 -11.64 -69.01 66.05
N THR A 84 -11.83 -68.38 64.88
CA THR A 84 -11.63 -69.01 63.56
C THR A 84 -10.25 -68.68 62.96
N LYS A 85 -9.69 -69.58 62.14
CA LYS A 85 -8.40 -69.32 61.48
C LYS A 85 -8.55 -68.15 60.51
N HIS A 86 -7.82 -67.06 60.77
CA HIS A 86 -7.71 -65.92 59.86
C HIS A 86 -7.00 -66.35 58.57
N THR A 87 -7.78 -66.71 57.56
CA THR A 87 -7.23 -67.08 56.25
C THR A 87 -6.87 -65.83 55.45
N ALA A 88 -5.79 -65.88 54.67
CA ALA A 88 -5.40 -64.76 53.80
C ALA A 88 -6.54 -64.31 52.86
N THR A 89 -7.39 -65.24 52.41
CA THR A 89 -8.53 -64.92 51.55
C THR A 89 -9.58 -64.08 52.28
N ALA A 90 -9.93 -64.43 53.52
CA ALA A 90 -10.90 -63.68 54.32
C ALA A 90 -10.38 -62.28 54.69
N MET A 91 -9.12 -62.18 55.10
CA MET A 91 -8.50 -60.88 55.43
C MET A 91 -8.37 -59.99 54.19
N LYS A 92 -7.97 -60.53 53.05
CA LYS A 92 -7.94 -59.79 51.77
C LYS A 92 -9.32 -59.31 51.35
N ALA A 93 -10.39 -60.04 51.66
CA ALA A 93 -11.76 -59.61 51.35
C ALA A 93 -12.15 -58.39 52.19
N CYS A 94 -11.88 -58.40 53.50
CA CYS A 94 -12.12 -57.27 54.40
C CYS A 94 -11.28 -56.03 54.01
N ILE A 95 -10.00 -56.22 53.69
CA ILE A 95 -9.12 -55.14 53.21
C ILE A 95 -9.62 -54.55 51.88
N LYS A 96 -10.08 -55.40 50.94
CA LYS A 96 -10.68 -54.93 49.68
C LYS A 96 -11.97 -54.14 49.89
N GLU A 97 -12.80 -54.57 50.83
CA GLU A 97 -14.06 -53.89 51.15
C GLU A 97 -13.78 -52.49 51.74
N TYR A 98 -12.82 -52.38 52.66
CA TYR A 98 -12.36 -51.09 53.19
C TYR A 98 -11.72 -50.22 52.10
N ASN A 99 -10.81 -50.76 51.29
CA ASN A 99 -10.18 -49.98 50.22
C ASN A 99 -11.20 -49.49 49.17
N ALA A 100 -12.32 -50.18 49.00
CA ALA A 100 -13.41 -49.74 48.14
C ALA A 100 -14.25 -48.59 48.72
N THR A 101 -14.16 -48.31 50.03
CA THR A 101 -14.82 -47.14 50.65
C THR A 101 -13.95 -45.88 50.62
N LEU A 102 -12.64 -46.02 50.33
CA LEU A 102 -11.74 -44.89 50.19
C LEU A 102 -11.96 -44.14 48.86
N PRO A 103 -11.81 -42.81 48.84
CA PRO A 103 -11.86 -42.05 47.58
C PRO A 103 -10.79 -42.57 46.60
N ALA A 104 -11.19 -42.83 45.36
CA ALA A 104 -10.27 -43.27 44.33
C ALA A 104 -9.38 -42.10 43.86
N PRO A 105 -8.07 -42.34 43.63
CA PRO A 105 -7.20 -41.34 43.01
C PRO A 105 -7.70 -40.91 41.63
N VAL A 106 -7.62 -39.62 41.34
CA VAL A 106 -7.94 -39.07 40.02
C VAL A 106 -6.80 -39.35 39.04
N LYS A 107 -7.11 -39.43 37.74
CA LYS A 107 -6.11 -39.72 36.71
C LYS A 107 -5.18 -38.53 36.49
N THR A 108 -3.88 -38.77 36.44
CA THR A 108 -2.83 -37.74 36.24
C THR A 108 -2.12 -37.88 34.88
N SER A 109 -2.75 -38.56 33.92
CA SER A 109 -2.21 -38.79 32.57
C SER A 109 -3.25 -38.50 31.49
N GLY A 110 -2.79 -37.98 30.35
CA GLY A 110 -3.64 -37.66 29.20
C GLY A 110 -3.31 -36.30 28.59
N SER A 111 -4.17 -35.83 27.68
CA SER A 111 -4.10 -34.48 27.14
C SER A 111 -4.44 -33.45 28.22
N ARG A 112 -4.08 -32.18 27.99
CA ARG A 112 -4.45 -31.07 28.88
C ARG A 112 -5.95 -31.03 29.17
N ASP A 113 -6.78 -31.27 28.16
CA ASP A 113 -8.24 -31.27 28.30
C ASP A 113 -8.73 -32.43 29.18
N ALA A 114 -8.16 -33.64 29.02
CA ALA A 114 -8.46 -34.77 29.88
C ALA A 114 -8.03 -34.50 31.34
N LEU A 115 -6.91 -33.81 31.55
CA LEU A 115 -6.47 -33.40 32.89
C LEU A 115 -7.39 -32.32 33.48
N LEU A 116 -7.90 -31.37 32.69
CA LEU A 116 -8.90 -30.40 33.14
C LEU A 116 -10.21 -31.07 33.55
N GLU A 117 -10.67 -32.10 32.85
CA GLU A 117 -11.85 -32.88 33.24
C GLU A 117 -11.66 -33.53 34.62
N GLN A 118 -10.45 -34.04 34.91
CA GLN A 118 -10.13 -34.56 36.25
C GLN A 118 -10.05 -33.45 37.29
N LEU A 119 -9.47 -32.30 36.93
CA LEU A 119 -9.38 -31.14 37.82
C LEU A 119 -10.78 -30.61 38.18
N ALA A 120 -11.74 -30.69 37.27
CA ALA A 120 -13.12 -30.25 37.50
C ALA A 120 -13.84 -31.07 38.59
N ILE A 121 -13.42 -32.32 38.82
CA ILE A 121 -13.97 -33.19 39.88
C ILE A 121 -13.53 -32.68 41.26
N ILE A 122 -12.29 -32.17 41.36
CA ILE A 122 -11.66 -31.83 42.65
C ILE A 122 -11.70 -30.32 42.96
N ASN A 123 -11.69 -29.48 41.92
CA ASN A 123 -11.68 -28.03 42.02
C ASN A 123 -12.41 -27.39 40.81
N PRO A 124 -13.76 -27.44 40.80
CA PRO A 124 -14.56 -26.91 39.70
C PRO A 124 -14.39 -25.39 39.53
N ASP A 125 -14.17 -24.65 40.62
CA ASP A 125 -14.00 -23.19 40.59
C ASP A 125 -12.74 -22.78 39.84
N LEU A 126 -11.62 -23.50 40.04
CA LEU A 126 -10.38 -23.24 39.31
C LEU A 126 -10.53 -23.52 37.81
N VAL A 127 -11.26 -24.59 37.44
CA VAL A 127 -11.56 -24.88 36.03
C VAL A 127 -12.46 -23.80 35.42
N ALA A 128 -13.45 -23.30 36.18
CA ALA A 128 -14.30 -22.21 35.74
C ALA A 128 -13.50 -20.90 35.55
N GLN A 129 -12.54 -20.59 36.42
CA GLN A 129 -11.63 -19.45 36.27
C GLN A 129 -10.71 -19.62 35.05
N GLU A 130 -10.18 -20.82 34.84
CA GLU A 130 -9.33 -21.14 33.68
C GLU A 130 -10.11 -20.99 32.36
N ALA A 131 -11.38 -21.41 32.32
CA ALA A 131 -12.25 -21.28 31.16
C ALA A 131 -12.62 -19.82 30.80
N GLN A 132 -12.49 -18.88 31.73
CA GLN A 132 -12.72 -17.44 31.48
C GLN A 132 -11.51 -16.76 30.82
N LYS A 133 -10.33 -17.39 30.83
CA LYS A 133 -9.13 -16.82 30.21
C LYS A 133 -9.27 -16.87 28.69
N SER A 134 -8.95 -15.76 28.04
CA SER A 134 -8.95 -15.68 26.57
C SER A 134 -7.78 -16.46 25.99
N SER A 135 -8.03 -17.21 24.92
CA SER A 135 -6.98 -17.92 24.18
C SER A 135 -6.11 -16.94 23.39
N PRO A 136 -4.80 -17.19 23.28
CA PRO A 136 -3.92 -16.44 22.38
C PRO A 136 -4.39 -16.48 20.94
N LEU A 137 -4.26 -15.35 20.25
CA LEU A 137 -4.53 -15.23 18.83
C LEU A 137 -3.41 -15.85 17.99
N LYS A 138 -3.75 -16.30 16.78
CA LYS A 138 -2.78 -16.87 15.85
C LYS A 138 -1.89 -15.77 15.25
N VAL A 139 -0.59 -16.02 15.24
CA VAL A 139 0.45 -15.14 14.66
C VAL A 139 0.93 -15.62 13.28
N SER A 140 0.38 -16.75 12.81
CA SER A 140 0.64 -17.36 11.51
C SER A 140 -0.61 -17.26 10.61
N GLY A 141 -0.40 -17.24 9.29
CA GLY A 141 -1.47 -17.11 8.30
C GLY A 141 -1.16 -16.06 7.23
N THR A 142 -2.18 -15.76 6.42
CA THR A 142 -2.14 -14.69 5.42
C THR A 142 -2.24 -13.32 6.09
N LYS A 143 -1.91 -12.23 5.35
CA LYS A 143 -2.09 -10.86 5.86
C LYS A 143 -3.56 -10.59 6.25
N ALA A 144 -4.52 -11.12 5.48
CA ALA A 144 -5.95 -11.00 5.79
C ALA A 144 -6.32 -11.69 7.11
N ASP A 145 -5.78 -12.88 7.39
CA ASP A 145 -6.01 -13.58 8.66
C ASP A 145 -5.50 -12.75 9.85
N LEU A 146 -4.31 -12.17 9.72
CA LEU A 146 -3.73 -11.32 10.76
C LEU A 146 -4.54 -10.02 10.94
N ILE A 147 -5.02 -9.39 9.87
CA ILE A 147 -5.91 -8.22 9.94
C ILE A 147 -7.18 -8.55 10.73
N GLN A 148 -7.81 -9.71 10.47
CA GLN A 148 -9.00 -10.13 11.21
C GLN A 148 -8.71 -10.39 12.69
N ALA A 149 -7.56 -10.98 13.02
CA ALA A 149 -7.13 -11.15 14.41
C ALA A 149 -6.90 -9.82 15.12
N VAL A 150 -6.33 -8.81 14.46
CA VAL A 150 -6.19 -7.47 15.04
C VAL A 150 -7.56 -6.81 15.22
N LYS A 151 -8.46 -6.91 14.22
CA LYS A 151 -9.82 -6.34 14.28
C LYS A 151 -10.68 -6.93 15.41
N SER A 152 -10.48 -8.19 15.78
CA SER A 152 -11.23 -8.81 16.89
C SER A 152 -10.85 -8.24 18.26
N VAL A 153 -9.64 -7.70 18.40
CA VAL A 153 -9.15 -7.04 19.63
C VAL A 153 -9.42 -5.54 19.61
N ASN A 154 -9.16 -4.90 18.46
CA ASN A 154 -9.34 -3.46 18.28
C ASN A 154 -10.07 -3.18 16.96
N PRO A 155 -11.42 -3.11 16.99
CA PRO A 155 -12.21 -2.86 15.79
C PRO A 155 -12.00 -1.47 15.17
N ALA A 156 -11.54 -0.49 15.95
CA ALA A 156 -11.35 0.90 15.51
C ALA A 156 -9.96 1.14 14.87
N VAL A 157 -9.14 0.11 14.76
CA VAL A 157 -7.81 0.17 14.20
C VAL A 157 -7.84 0.52 12.71
N VAL A 158 -6.85 1.28 12.25
CA VAL A 158 -6.71 1.69 10.85
C VAL A 158 -5.65 0.84 10.16
N PHE A 159 -5.95 0.37 8.94
CA PHE A 159 -5.01 -0.31 8.08
C PHE A 159 -4.70 0.58 6.88
N ALA A 160 -3.41 0.79 6.59
CA ALA A 160 -2.99 1.65 5.49
C ALA A 160 -3.52 1.14 4.14
N ASP A 161 -3.49 -0.16 3.92
CA ASP A 161 -4.02 -0.79 2.70
C ASP A 161 -5.51 -0.49 2.51
N GLU A 162 -6.33 -0.65 3.55
CA GLU A 162 -7.79 -0.41 3.45
C GLU A 162 -8.09 1.07 3.15
N LEU A 163 -7.32 2.00 3.71
CA LEU A 163 -7.43 3.42 3.38
C LEU A 163 -7.05 3.72 1.92
N LEU A 164 -5.94 3.15 1.45
CA LEU A 164 -5.46 3.37 0.09
C LEU A 164 -6.37 2.70 -0.94
N ASP A 165 -6.91 1.53 -0.63
CA ASP A 165 -7.85 0.83 -1.50
C ASP A 165 -9.19 1.58 -1.58
N ALA A 166 -9.72 2.07 -0.45
CA ALA A 166 -10.91 2.93 -0.46
C ALA A 166 -10.69 4.22 -1.26
N TRP A 167 -9.50 4.80 -1.22
CA TRP A 167 -9.14 5.94 -2.06
C TRP A 167 -9.11 5.57 -3.56
N ARG A 168 -8.54 4.41 -3.91
CA ARG A 168 -8.46 3.91 -5.30
C ARG A 168 -9.82 3.50 -5.88
N GLU A 169 -10.75 3.05 -5.04
CA GLU A 169 -12.13 2.75 -5.46
C GLU A 169 -12.82 3.98 -6.07
N ASN A 170 -12.40 5.19 -5.67
CA ASN A 170 -12.76 6.44 -6.32
C ASN A 170 -14.27 6.60 -6.57
N THR A 171 -15.08 6.36 -5.53
CA THR A 171 -16.54 6.34 -5.61
C THR A 171 -17.17 7.65 -6.10
N GLU A 172 -16.46 8.76 -5.93
CA GLU A 172 -16.86 10.10 -6.40
C GLU A 172 -16.44 10.38 -7.85
N GLY A 173 -15.68 9.49 -8.52
CA GLY A 173 -15.23 9.66 -9.89
C GLY A 173 -14.23 10.81 -10.09
N LYS A 174 -13.55 11.25 -9.03
CA LYS A 174 -12.56 12.34 -9.06
C LYS A 174 -11.25 11.88 -9.69
N VAL A 175 -10.41 12.83 -10.10
CA VAL A 175 -9.06 12.49 -10.56
C VAL A 175 -8.19 12.16 -9.35
N LEU A 176 -7.67 10.94 -9.29
CA LEU A 176 -6.78 10.50 -8.20
C LEU A 176 -5.41 11.17 -8.33
N VAL A 177 -4.95 11.79 -7.25
CA VAL A 177 -3.64 12.45 -7.18
C VAL A 177 -2.89 11.97 -5.94
N THR A 178 -1.69 11.42 -6.13
CA THR A 178 -0.83 11.03 -5.01
C THR A 178 -0.32 12.27 -4.28
N ARG A 179 0.05 12.12 -3.00
CA ARG A 179 0.62 13.27 -2.26
C ARG A 179 1.90 13.78 -2.89
N GLN A 180 2.71 12.87 -3.45
CA GLN A 180 3.92 13.24 -4.18
C GLN A 180 3.59 14.07 -5.42
N GLN A 181 2.60 13.65 -6.24
CA GLN A 181 2.16 14.40 -7.42
C GLN A 181 1.65 15.80 -7.04
N LEU A 182 0.82 15.90 -5.99
CA LEU A 182 0.33 17.19 -5.51
C LEU A 182 1.47 18.08 -5.04
N SER A 183 2.40 17.54 -4.25
CA SER A 183 3.59 18.26 -3.78
C SER A 183 4.43 18.80 -4.95
N THR A 184 4.72 17.96 -5.94
CA THR A 184 5.45 18.38 -7.15
C THR A 184 4.70 19.47 -7.91
N ALA A 185 3.38 19.34 -8.09
CA ALA A 185 2.57 20.35 -8.78
C ALA A 185 2.57 21.70 -8.02
N LEU A 186 2.45 21.68 -6.69
CA LEU A 186 2.52 22.88 -5.86
C LEU A 186 3.89 23.54 -5.90
N ASN A 187 4.97 22.75 -5.92
CA ASN A 187 6.33 23.28 -6.02
C ASN A 187 6.60 23.91 -7.39
N ILE A 188 6.12 23.29 -8.47
CA ILE A 188 6.17 23.86 -9.83
C ILE A 188 5.35 25.17 -9.89
N GLN A 189 4.12 25.18 -9.36
CA GLN A 189 3.28 26.37 -9.29
C GLN A 189 4.00 27.49 -8.53
N LYS A 190 4.59 27.18 -7.37
CA LYS A 190 5.35 28.14 -6.58
C LYS A 190 6.50 28.74 -7.40
N ALA A 191 7.30 27.91 -8.07
CA ALA A 191 8.41 28.38 -8.90
C ALA A 191 7.95 29.29 -10.05
N LEU A 192 6.83 28.95 -10.70
CA LEU A 192 6.23 29.77 -11.74
C LEU A 192 5.74 31.14 -11.23
N LEU A 193 5.07 31.16 -10.08
CA LEU A 193 4.54 32.38 -9.47
C LEU A 193 5.64 33.29 -8.90
N GLU A 194 6.70 32.71 -8.35
CA GLU A 194 7.86 33.45 -7.83
C GLU A 194 8.78 33.98 -8.94
N HIS A 195 8.70 33.41 -10.15
CA HIS A 195 9.54 33.84 -11.26
C HIS A 195 9.21 35.30 -11.69
N PRO A 196 10.20 36.22 -11.81
CA PRO A 196 9.94 37.66 -11.96
C PRO A 196 9.08 38.09 -13.15
N THR A 197 9.12 37.34 -14.24
CA THR A 197 8.38 37.62 -15.48
C THR A 197 7.14 36.72 -15.61
N ALA A 198 7.33 35.39 -15.62
CA ALA A 198 6.23 34.42 -15.69
C ALA A 198 5.18 34.64 -14.60
N GLY A 199 5.58 34.91 -13.35
CA GLY A 199 4.64 35.19 -12.26
C GLY A 199 3.74 36.39 -12.55
N LYS A 200 4.29 37.47 -13.13
CA LYS A 200 3.49 38.65 -13.51
C LYS A 200 2.49 38.34 -14.62
N LEU A 201 2.90 37.54 -15.62
CA LEU A 201 2.01 37.10 -16.70
C LEU A 201 0.89 36.18 -16.17
N LEU A 202 1.27 35.16 -15.40
CA LEU A 202 0.38 34.16 -14.81
C LEU A 202 -0.55 34.69 -13.72
N THR A 203 -0.28 35.88 -13.18
CA THR A 203 -1.12 36.53 -12.15
C THR A 203 -1.77 37.81 -12.63
N HIS A 204 -1.53 38.22 -13.89
CA HIS A 204 -2.08 39.46 -14.42
C HIS A 204 -3.62 39.46 -14.30
N PRO A 205 -4.25 40.53 -13.79
CA PRO A 205 -5.69 40.56 -13.55
C PRO A 205 -6.52 40.48 -14.84
N SER A 206 -6.00 41.00 -15.94
CA SER A 206 -6.65 40.95 -17.26
C SER A 206 -6.29 39.72 -18.10
N ARG A 207 -5.57 38.73 -17.53
CA ARG A 207 -5.29 37.50 -18.29
C ARG A 207 -6.59 36.72 -18.50
N ALA A 208 -6.74 36.07 -19.64
CA ALA A 208 -7.71 35.03 -19.83
C ALA A 208 -6.97 33.68 -19.97
N VAL A 209 -7.60 32.60 -19.53
CA VAL A 209 -7.02 31.26 -19.54
C VAL A 209 -7.93 30.30 -20.27
N GLU A 210 -7.34 29.38 -21.04
CA GLU A 210 -8.06 28.32 -21.76
C GLU A 210 -9.18 28.85 -22.70
N VAL A 211 -9.00 30.05 -23.27
CA VAL A 211 -9.98 30.64 -24.21
C VAL A 211 -9.94 29.88 -25.52
N SER A 212 -11.10 29.38 -25.95
CA SER A 212 -11.22 28.64 -27.21
C SER A 212 -11.61 29.56 -28.36
N TYR A 213 -10.84 29.51 -29.43
CA TYR A 213 -11.12 30.18 -30.70
C TYR A 213 -11.46 29.14 -31.75
N PHE A 214 -12.48 29.44 -32.55
CA PHE A 214 -12.95 28.62 -33.65
C PHE A 214 -12.88 29.47 -34.91
N GLY A 215 -12.33 28.90 -35.97
CA GLY A 215 -12.16 29.57 -37.24
C GLY A 215 -12.34 28.61 -38.40
N ILE A 216 -12.16 29.15 -39.60
CA ILE A 216 -12.09 28.39 -40.84
C ILE A 216 -10.74 28.74 -41.46
N ASP A 217 -9.96 27.73 -41.82
CA ASP A 217 -8.76 27.93 -42.62
C ASP A 217 -9.16 28.45 -44.00
N GLU A 218 -8.75 29.67 -44.35
CA GLU A 218 -9.23 30.36 -45.56
C GLU A 218 -8.83 29.64 -46.86
N GLU A 219 -7.71 28.91 -46.85
CA GLU A 219 -7.21 28.21 -48.03
C GLU A 219 -7.98 26.91 -48.29
N THR A 220 -8.22 26.13 -47.24
CA THR A 220 -8.80 24.78 -47.35
C THR A 220 -10.27 24.70 -47.03
N GLY A 221 -10.83 25.70 -46.36
CA GLY A 221 -12.20 25.69 -45.86
C GLY A 221 -12.43 24.77 -44.66
N LEU A 222 -11.37 24.18 -44.10
CA LEU A 222 -11.46 23.29 -42.94
C LEU A 222 -11.70 24.09 -41.66
N GLU A 223 -12.55 23.55 -40.78
CA GLU A 223 -12.77 24.13 -39.45
C GLU A 223 -11.52 23.94 -38.58
N VAL A 224 -11.11 25.01 -37.91
CA VAL A 224 -9.94 25.02 -37.03
C VAL A 224 -10.33 25.45 -35.62
N ARG A 225 -9.66 24.89 -34.62
CA ARG A 225 -9.84 25.26 -33.21
C ARG A 225 -8.49 25.41 -32.54
N VAL A 226 -8.29 26.53 -31.86
CA VAL A 226 -7.13 26.73 -30.98
C VAL A 226 -7.58 27.06 -29.56
N ARG A 227 -6.75 26.71 -28.58
CA ARG A 227 -6.98 27.03 -27.18
C ARG A 227 -5.62 27.25 -26.50
N PRO A 228 -5.03 28.46 -26.61
CA PRO A 228 -3.82 28.77 -25.86
C PRO A 228 -4.09 28.71 -24.35
N ASP A 229 -3.10 28.29 -23.56
CA ASP A 229 -3.25 28.16 -22.11
C ASP A 229 -3.56 29.52 -21.45
N LEU A 230 -2.92 30.58 -21.95
CA LEU A 230 -3.04 31.94 -21.44
C LEU A 230 -3.01 32.96 -22.58
N GLU A 231 -3.83 34.00 -22.43
CA GLU A 231 -3.74 35.21 -23.24
C GLU A 231 -3.82 36.48 -22.38
N LEU A 232 -3.24 37.55 -22.89
CA LEU A 232 -3.23 38.85 -22.23
C LEU A 232 -3.34 39.99 -23.26
N ASP A 233 -4.31 40.88 -23.07
CA ASP A 233 -4.40 42.16 -23.78
C ASP A 233 -3.75 43.27 -22.95
N MET A 234 -2.71 43.90 -23.51
CA MET A 234 -1.95 45.00 -22.92
C MET A 234 -2.25 46.34 -23.60
N GLY A 235 -3.51 46.62 -23.91
CA GLY A 235 -3.91 47.91 -24.48
C GLY A 235 -3.58 48.01 -25.96
N GLY A 236 -3.92 46.97 -26.72
CA GLY A 236 -3.68 46.88 -28.16
C GLY A 236 -2.51 46.00 -28.57
N LEU A 237 -1.83 45.35 -27.61
CA LEU A 237 -0.90 44.25 -27.85
C LEU A 237 -1.48 42.99 -27.20
N ARG A 238 -1.80 41.98 -28.02
CA ARG A 238 -2.35 40.70 -27.58
C ARG A 238 -1.24 39.64 -27.53
N ILE A 239 -1.00 39.12 -26.34
CA ILE A 239 0.05 38.15 -26.08
C ILE A 239 -0.59 36.80 -25.78
N GLY A 240 -0.13 35.75 -26.45
CA GLY A 240 -0.41 34.36 -26.06
C GLY A 240 0.76 33.73 -25.33
N ALA A 241 0.46 32.78 -24.45
CA ALA A 241 1.47 31.92 -23.86
C ALA A 241 0.96 30.50 -23.63
N ASP A 242 1.91 29.57 -23.60
CA ASP A 242 1.66 28.15 -23.33
C ASP A 242 2.69 27.59 -22.34
N LEU A 243 2.22 26.84 -21.36
CA LEU A 243 3.01 26.29 -20.27
C LEU A 243 3.52 24.89 -20.63
N LYS A 244 4.84 24.73 -20.70
CA LYS A 244 5.49 23.46 -21.02
C LYS A 244 6.30 22.93 -19.84
N THR A 245 5.91 21.77 -19.31
CA THR A 245 6.74 21.06 -18.32
C THR A 245 7.80 20.21 -19.01
N ILE A 246 9.05 20.29 -18.57
CA ILE A 246 10.20 19.56 -19.16
C ILE A 246 11.08 18.91 -18.09
N SER A 247 11.89 17.93 -18.48
CA SER A 247 12.93 17.32 -17.65
C SER A 247 14.23 17.32 -18.44
N MET A 248 15.29 17.91 -17.87
CA MET A 248 16.59 18.08 -18.56
C MET A 248 17.78 17.85 -17.63
N TRP A 249 17.68 16.86 -16.73
CA TRP A 249 18.69 16.52 -15.72
C TRP A 249 20.09 16.20 -16.30
N ASN A 250 20.18 15.75 -17.55
CA ASN A 250 21.43 15.35 -18.20
C ASN A 250 22.03 16.41 -19.14
N ILE A 251 21.48 17.62 -19.15
CA ILE A 251 21.89 18.69 -20.05
C ILE A 251 22.69 19.74 -19.28
N LYS A 252 23.92 20.02 -19.74
CA LYS A 252 24.72 21.11 -19.18
C LYS A 252 24.11 22.47 -19.52
N GLN A 253 24.32 23.47 -18.66
CA GLN A 253 23.73 24.80 -18.82
C GLN A 253 24.04 25.43 -20.18
N GLU A 254 25.27 25.29 -20.68
CA GLU A 254 25.69 25.81 -21.99
C GLU A 254 24.93 25.18 -23.18
N GLY A 255 24.43 23.95 -23.02
CA GLY A 255 23.64 23.25 -24.04
C GLY A 255 22.13 23.46 -23.91
N LEU A 256 21.66 24.07 -22.82
CA LEU A 256 20.25 24.12 -22.48
C LEU A 256 19.42 24.91 -23.50
N ARG A 257 19.93 26.06 -23.96
CA ARG A 257 19.26 26.88 -24.97
C ARG A 257 19.08 26.13 -26.30
N ALA A 258 20.12 25.44 -26.76
CA ALA A 258 20.06 24.65 -27.98
C ALA A 258 19.09 23.47 -27.83
N LYS A 259 19.06 22.82 -26.65
CA LYS A 259 18.12 21.74 -26.36
C LYS A 259 16.68 22.24 -26.35
N LEU A 260 16.39 23.38 -25.70
CA LEU A 260 15.05 23.99 -25.69
C LEU A 260 14.58 24.38 -27.09
N HIS A 261 15.46 24.97 -27.91
CA HIS A 261 15.14 25.26 -29.30
C HIS A 261 14.79 23.98 -30.08
N ARG A 262 15.59 22.92 -29.92
CA ARG A 262 15.27 21.63 -30.54
C ARG A 262 13.94 21.04 -30.03
N GLU A 263 13.61 21.16 -28.74
CA GLU A 263 12.30 20.73 -28.25
C GLU A 263 11.14 21.52 -28.89
N ILE A 264 11.34 22.79 -29.24
CA ILE A 264 10.32 23.60 -29.94
C ILE A 264 10.13 23.13 -31.38
N ILE A 265 11.22 22.77 -32.06
CA ILE A 265 11.19 22.28 -33.45
C ILE A 265 10.67 20.84 -33.49
N ASP A 266 11.28 19.91 -32.77
CA ASP A 266 10.97 18.47 -32.82
C ASP A 266 9.54 18.13 -32.34
N ARG A 267 8.87 19.05 -31.63
CA ARG A 267 7.50 18.88 -31.14
C ARG A 267 6.50 19.79 -31.85
N ASP A 268 6.91 20.46 -32.91
CA ASP A 268 6.07 21.37 -33.70
C ASP A 268 5.38 22.46 -32.85
N TYR A 269 6.04 22.90 -31.78
CA TYR A 269 5.51 23.97 -30.93
C TYR A 269 5.47 25.29 -31.67
N HIS A 270 6.41 25.54 -32.58
CA HIS A 270 6.42 26.70 -33.46
C HIS A 270 5.24 26.71 -34.44
N LEU A 271 4.87 25.55 -34.99
CA LEU A 271 3.65 25.36 -35.78
C LEU A 271 2.41 25.70 -34.94
N SER A 272 2.32 25.17 -33.73
CA SER A 272 1.20 25.45 -32.80
C SER A 272 1.11 26.95 -32.45
N ALA A 273 2.25 27.58 -32.16
CA ALA A 273 2.32 29.01 -31.86
C ALA A 273 1.85 29.87 -33.04
N ALA A 274 2.26 29.52 -34.27
CA ALA A 274 1.83 30.20 -35.47
C ALA A 274 0.31 30.08 -35.68
N MET A 275 -0.24 28.86 -35.51
CA MET A 275 -1.68 28.61 -35.59
C MET A 275 -2.47 29.40 -34.53
N TYR A 276 -1.94 29.50 -33.31
CA TYR A 276 -2.53 30.29 -32.23
C TYR A 276 -2.54 31.78 -32.58
N CYS A 277 -1.41 32.32 -33.03
CA CYS A 277 -1.30 33.72 -33.42
C CYS A 277 -2.29 34.11 -34.52
N GLU A 278 -2.43 33.28 -35.56
CA GLU A 278 -3.38 33.53 -36.65
C GLU A 278 -4.83 33.43 -36.17
N THR A 279 -5.20 32.29 -35.59
CA THR A 279 -6.61 31.98 -35.30
C THR A 279 -7.16 32.84 -34.15
N ALA A 280 -6.34 33.15 -33.15
CA ALA A 280 -6.73 33.95 -32.00
C ALA A 280 -6.35 35.44 -32.15
N ALA A 281 -5.78 35.86 -33.28
CA ALA A 281 -5.28 37.22 -33.51
C ALA A 281 -4.37 37.72 -32.37
N LEU A 282 -3.29 36.98 -32.11
CA LEU A 282 -2.27 37.31 -31.12
C LEU A 282 -1.04 37.90 -31.82
N ASP A 283 -0.54 39.01 -31.30
CA ASP A 283 0.62 39.73 -31.85
C ASP A 283 1.95 39.08 -31.45
N GLN A 284 2.01 38.43 -30.28
CA GLN A 284 3.20 37.76 -29.77
C GLN A 284 2.85 36.43 -29.10
N PHE A 285 3.81 35.51 -29.11
CA PHE A 285 3.66 34.21 -28.48
C PHE A 285 4.88 33.82 -27.64
N PHE A 286 4.63 33.26 -26.46
CA PHE A 286 5.67 32.80 -25.55
C PHE A 286 5.45 31.36 -25.08
N TRP A 287 6.51 30.58 -25.02
CA TRP A 287 6.52 29.35 -24.24
C TRP A 287 7.07 29.63 -22.84
N ILE A 288 6.35 29.18 -21.82
CA ILE A 288 6.83 29.17 -20.44
C ILE A 288 7.26 27.75 -20.13
N PHE A 289 8.56 27.48 -20.25
CA PHE A 289 9.12 26.20 -19.85
C PHE A 289 9.36 26.17 -18.34
N VAL A 290 8.95 25.10 -17.67
CA VAL A 290 9.28 24.83 -16.27
C VAL A 290 9.83 23.43 -16.10
N ASN A 291 10.95 23.32 -15.39
CA ASN A 291 11.56 22.04 -15.11
C ASN A 291 10.79 21.28 -14.03
N LYS A 292 10.47 20.02 -14.29
CA LYS A 292 9.71 19.16 -13.37
C LYS A 292 10.59 18.18 -12.57
N ASP A 293 11.90 18.23 -12.74
CA ASP A 293 12.80 17.38 -11.93
C ASP A 293 12.67 17.75 -10.45
N GLU A 294 12.66 16.72 -9.60
CA GLU A 294 12.42 16.86 -8.17
C GLU A 294 13.41 17.83 -7.53
N ASN A 295 12.88 18.79 -6.76
CA ASN A 295 13.65 19.83 -6.07
C ASN A 295 14.44 20.80 -6.97
N TYR A 296 14.23 20.82 -8.29
CA TYR A 296 14.98 21.66 -9.22
C TYR A 296 14.08 22.33 -10.29
N HIS A 297 13.17 23.19 -9.85
CA HIS A 297 12.16 23.85 -10.70
C HIS A 297 12.63 25.20 -11.25
N TRP A 298 13.50 25.21 -12.25
CA TRP A 298 13.85 26.43 -13.00
C TRP A 298 12.81 26.73 -14.08
N VAL A 299 12.70 28.01 -14.45
CA VAL A 299 11.74 28.52 -15.44
C VAL A 299 12.50 29.23 -16.56
N ALA A 300 12.10 29.00 -17.81
CA ALA A 300 12.59 29.71 -18.98
C ALA A 300 11.41 30.23 -19.81
N ILE A 301 11.43 31.50 -20.17
CA ILE A 301 10.41 32.12 -21.04
C ILE A 301 11.05 32.37 -22.39
N ILE A 302 10.45 31.85 -23.45
CA ILE A 302 10.98 31.92 -24.81
C ILE A 302 9.91 32.53 -25.70
N GLU A 303 10.22 33.67 -26.29
CA GLU A 303 9.41 34.30 -27.32
C GLU A 303 9.59 33.58 -28.66
N ALA A 304 8.50 33.37 -29.39
CA ALA A 304 8.55 32.94 -30.78
C ALA A 304 8.91 34.15 -31.66
N SER A 305 10.03 34.07 -32.38
CA SER A 305 10.41 35.13 -33.32
C SER A 305 9.48 35.14 -34.53
N THR A 306 9.41 36.27 -35.23
CA THR A 306 8.62 36.41 -36.47
C THR A 306 9.00 35.36 -37.51
N GLU A 307 10.29 35.10 -37.71
CA GLU A 307 10.78 34.08 -38.65
C GLU A 307 10.36 32.66 -38.23
N LEU A 308 10.33 32.38 -36.92
CA LEU A 308 9.93 31.08 -36.39
C LEU A 308 8.41 30.87 -36.54
N LEU A 309 7.62 31.93 -36.34
CA LEU A 309 6.17 31.91 -36.60
C LEU A 309 5.86 31.77 -38.09
N GLU A 310 6.63 32.45 -38.96
CA GLU A 310 6.49 32.32 -40.41
C GLU A 310 6.78 30.88 -40.87
N LEU A 311 7.87 30.28 -40.38
CA LEU A 311 8.17 28.86 -40.63
C LEU A 311 7.00 27.96 -40.19
N GLY A 312 6.55 28.12 -38.94
CA GLY A 312 5.44 27.34 -38.40
C GLY A 312 4.15 27.50 -39.20
N MET A 313 3.86 28.70 -39.71
CA MET A 313 2.69 28.97 -40.54
C MET A 313 2.78 28.29 -41.93
N LEU A 314 3.96 28.30 -42.55
CA LEU A 314 4.17 27.65 -43.85
C LEU A 314 4.04 26.12 -43.73
N GLU A 315 4.58 25.54 -42.66
CA GLU A 315 4.44 24.11 -42.36
C GLU A 315 2.99 23.75 -42.02
N TYR A 316 2.31 24.55 -41.19
CA TYR A 316 0.88 24.41 -40.89
C TYR A 316 0.04 24.37 -42.17
N ARG A 317 0.20 25.36 -43.07
CA ARG A 317 -0.54 25.42 -44.34
C ARG A 317 -0.25 24.24 -45.25
N LYS A 318 1.00 23.76 -45.28
CA LYS A 318 1.35 22.54 -46.02
C LYS A 318 0.54 21.35 -45.50
N THR A 319 0.51 21.15 -44.18
CA THR A 319 -0.25 20.06 -43.55
C THR A 319 -1.75 20.22 -43.77
N MET A 320 -2.31 21.43 -43.65
CA MET A 320 -3.73 21.68 -43.91
C MET A 320 -4.14 21.30 -45.33
N ARG A 321 -3.32 21.65 -46.34
CA ARG A 321 -3.58 21.23 -47.73
C ARG A 321 -3.56 19.72 -47.91
N GLU A 322 -2.60 19.03 -47.28
CA GLU A 322 -2.52 17.56 -47.31
C GLU A 322 -3.77 16.92 -46.66
N ILE A 323 -4.22 17.47 -45.52
CA ILE A 323 -5.45 17.04 -44.84
C ILE A 323 -6.67 17.28 -45.72
N ALA A 324 -6.81 18.47 -46.32
CA ALA A 324 -7.92 18.82 -47.19
C ALA A 324 -7.98 17.89 -48.41
N ASN A 325 -6.84 17.64 -49.06
CA ASN A 325 -6.74 16.68 -50.15
C ASN A 325 -7.15 15.26 -49.70
N GLY A 326 -6.75 14.84 -48.49
CA GLY A 326 -7.16 13.55 -47.93
C GLY A 326 -8.67 13.45 -47.72
N PHE A 327 -9.32 14.53 -47.27
CA PHE A 327 -10.78 14.59 -47.18
C PHE A 327 -11.48 14.57 -48.54
N ASP A 328 -10.95 15.32 -49.52
CA ASP A 328 -11.54 15.44 -50.84
C ASP A 328 -11.42 14.15 -51.67
N THR A 329 -10.30 13.45 -51.54
CA THR A 329 -9.98 12.27 -52.36
C THR A 329 -10.25 10.94 -51.65
N GLY A 330 -10.27 10.94 -50.31
CA GLY A 330 -10.26 9.72 -49.50
C GLY A 330 -8.89 9.03 -49.44
N GLU A 331 -7.85 9.61 -50.04
CA GLU A 331 -6.50 9.05 -50.09
C GLU A 331 -5.57 9.72 -49.05
N TRP A 332 -4.95 8.92 -48.19
CA TRP A 332 -4.03 9.38 -47.14
C TRP A 332 -2.64 8.82 -47.41
N SER A 333 -1.76 9.64 -47.98
CA SER A 333 -0.41 9.22 -48.34
C SER A 333 0.40 8.80 -47.11
N ALA A 334 1.15 7.70 -47.24
CA ALA A 334 2.11 7.31 -46.22
C ALA A 334 3.26 8.34 -46.14
N PRO A 335 3.81 8.62 -44.94
CA PRO A 335 4.91 9.57 -44.79
C PRO A 335 6.22 9.09 -45.45
N ILE A 336 6.33 7.77 -45.70
CA ILE A 336 7.44 7.15 -46.44
C ILE A 336 6.80 6.35 -47.57
N THR A 337 7.12 6.71 -48.82
CA THR A 337 6.53 6.10 -50.02
C THR A 337 7.50 5.20 -50.79
N GLU A 338 8.80 5.25 -50.46
CA GLU A 338 9.86 4.52 -51.15
C GLU A 338 10.83 3.89 -50.14
N ASP A 339 11.40 2.73 -50.48
CA ASP A 339 12.49 2.13 -49.74
C ASP A 339 13.75 3.00 -49.89
N TYR A 340 14.43 3.32 -48.78
CA TYR A 340 15.64 4.15 -48.79
C TYR A 340 16.78 3.52 -47.98
N THR A 341 18.01 3.92 -48.28
CA THR A 341 19.19 3.59 -47.46
C THR A 341 19.40 4.71 -46.44
N ASP A 342 19.61 4.36 -45.17
CA ASP A 342 19.95 5.35 -44.14
C ASP A 342 21.34 5.97 -44.40
N GLU A 343 21.42 7.29 -44.33
CA GLU A 343 22.64 8.07 -44.60
C GLU A 343 23.09 8.84 -43.35
N LEU A 344 24.40 9.10 -43.25
CA LEU A 344 24.94 9.88 -42.14
C LEU A 344 24.50 11.34 -42.26
N ASN A 345 23.98 11.91 -41.18
CA ASN A 345 23.76 13.36 -41.08
C ASN A 345 25.12 14.11 -41.05
N ASP A 346 25.09 15.44 -41.23
CA ASP A 346 26.29 16.29 -41.26
C ASP A 346 27.19 16.15 -40.03
N PHE A 347 26.63 15.83 -38.86
CA PHE A 347 27.42 15.61 -37.66
C PHE A 347 28.18 14.28 -37.74
N ASP A 348 27.49 13.21 -38.13
CA ASP A 348 28.08 11.88 -38.26
C ASP A 348 29.06 11.79 -39.45
N VAL A 349 28.82 12.53 -40.53
CA VAL A 349 29.78 12.71 -41.63
C VAL A 349 31.08 13.34 -41.11
N ARG A 350 30.99 14.45 -40.38
CA ARG A 350 32.18 15.09 -39.78
C ARG A 350 32.89 14.19 -38.79
N ARG A 351 32.14 13.40 -37.99
CA ARG A 351 32.72 12.41 -37.07
C ARG A 351 33.49 11.33 -37.83
N LEU A 352 32.91 10.82 -38.92
CA LEU A 352 33.54 9.83 -39.79
C LEU A 352 34.83 10.37 -40.41
N GLU A 353 34.80 11.60 -40.95
CA GLU A 353 35.97 12.26 -41.51
C GLU A 353 37.10 12.43 -40.49
N ALA A 354 36.77 12.89 -39.27
CA ALA A 354 37.75 13.04 -38.21
C ALA A 354 38.43 11.71 -37.82
N LEU A 355 37.67 10.61 -37.76
CA LEU A 355 38.20 9.28 -37.47
C LEU A 355 39.05 8.75 -38.63
N ARG A 356 38.68 9.02 -39.89
CA ARG A 356 39.47 8.65 -41.07
C ARG A 356 40.84 9.30 -41.12
N VAL A 357 40.98 10.53 -40.61
CA VAL A 357 42.27 11.23 -40.55
C VAL A 357 43.19 10.65 -39.46
N GLN A 358 42.61 9.99 -38.45
CA GLN A 358 43.36 9.37 -37.34
C GLN A 358 43.74 7.90 -37.60
N ALA A 359 43.12 7.27 -38.60
CA ALA A 359 43.41 5.91 -39.06
C ALA A 359 44.51 5.90 -40.12
#